data_AF-M0Z6T6-F1
#
_entry.id   AF-M0Z6T6-F1
#
_cell.length_a   1.000
_cell.length_b   1.000
_cell.length_c   1.000
_cell.angle_alpha   90.00
_cell.angle_beta   90.00
_cell.angle_gamma   90.00
#
_symmetry.space_group_name_H-M   'P 1'
#
loop_
_entity.id
_entity.type
_entity.pdbx_description
1 polymer ?
#
loop_
_entity_poly.entity_id
_entity_poly.type
_entity_poly.pdbx_seq_one_letter_code
_entity_poly.pdbx_strand_id
1 'polypeptide(L)' 'MEVYKIKMQGLCLLLLMPLLLLPGSARNTCQWFSKTYTTFRCEDKPCAEHCRKEGFPTGWCDPVALEPPTLMCFCRKPC' A
#
# COMPACT_ATOMS: atom_id res chain seq x y z
N MET A 1 35.43 -28.22 -31.13
CA MET A 1 34.76 -27.21 -30.27
C MET A 1 33.28 -27.26 -30.61
N GLU A 2 32.50 -28.04 -29.86
CA GLU A 2 31.06 -28.07 -30.06
C GLU A 2 30.43 -26.97 -29.20
N VAL A 3 30.00 -25.91 -29.90
CA VAL A 3 29.21 -24.84 -29.31
C VAL A 3 27.86 -25.44 -28.97
N TYR A 4 27.65 -25.73 -27.67
CA TYR A 4 26.41 -26.26 -27.15
C TYR A 4 25.25 -25.35 -27.57
N LYS A 5 24.41 -25.88 -28.46
CA LYS A 5 23.21 -25.22 -28.97
C LYS A 5 22.15 -25.28 -27.87
N ILE A 6 22.31 -24.44 -26.84
CA ILE A 6 21.38 -24.36 -25.71
C ILE A 6 20.04 -23.93 -26.29
N LYS A 7 19.05 -24.82 -26.17
CA LYS A 7 17.67 -24.64 -26.64
C LYS A 7 17.10 -23.41 -25.94
N MET A 8 16.98 -22.28 -26.64
CA MET A 8 16.57 -20.95 -26.12
C MET A 8 15.30 -20.98 -25.25
N GLN A 9 14.40 -21.94 -25.48
CA GLN A 9 13.21 -22.17 -24.65
C GLN A 9 13.53 -22.54 -23.19
N GLY A 10 14.59 -23.32 -22.95
CA GLY A 10 14.96 -23.74 -21.59
C GLY A 10 15.55 -22.59 -20.76
N LEU A 11 16.29 -21.69 -21.41
CA LEU A 11 16.85 -20.49 -20.77
C LEU A 11 15.76 -19.52 -20.30
N CYS A 12 14.68 -19.35 -21.08
CA CYS A 12 13.57 -18.47 -20.70
C CYS A 12 12.84 -18.95 -19.43
N LEU A 13 12.59 -20.26 -19.32
CA LEU A 13 11.95 -20.84 -18.12
C LEU A 13 12.83 -20.72 -16.87
N LEU A 14 14.15 -20.88 -17.00
CA LEU A 14 15.10 -20.72 -15.90
C LEU A 14 15.18 -19.29 -15.38
N LEU A 15 14.96 -18.28 -16.23
CA LEU A 15 14.95 -16.86 -15.86
C LEU A 15 13.65 -16.42 -15.17
N LEU A 16 12.51 -17.06 -15.47
CA LEU A 16 11.22 -16.72 -14.88
C LEU A 16 11.04 -17.22 -13.44
N MET A 17 11.67 -18.35 -13.09
CA MET A 17 11.64 -18.91 -11.73
C MET A 17 12.12 -17.94 -10.65
N PRO A 18 13.29 -17.26 -10.78
CA PRO A 18 13.73 -16.31 -9.76
C PRO A 18 12.83 -15.08 -9.64
N LEU A 19 12.16 -14.63 -10.71
CA LEU A 19 11.21 -13.51 -10.70
C LEU A 19 9.95 -13.79 -9.86
N LEU A 20 9.46 -15.04 -9.89
CA LEU A 20 8.30 -15.48 -9.09
C LEU A 20 8.62 -15.64 -7.60
N LEU A 21 9.91 -15.77 -7.26
CA LEU A 21 10.40 -15.97 -5.90
C LEU A 21 10.79 -14.67 -5.21
N LEU A 22 10.76 -13.51 -5.90
CA LEU A 22 10.89 -12.24 -5.19
C LEU A 22 9.62 -12.04 -4.36
N PRO A 23 9.71 -12.03 -3.01
CA PRO A 23 8.59 -11.58 -2.22
C PRO A 23 8.29 -10.14 -2.67
N GLY A 24 7.09 -9.93 -3.19
CA GLY A 24 6.61 -8.57 -3.44
C GLY A 24 6.80 -7.82 -2.13
N SER A 25 7.63 -6.78 -2.13
CA SER A 25 7.88 -6.01 -0.91
C SER A 25 6.58 -5.29 -0.57
N ALA A 26 5.77 -5.92 0.27
CA ALA A 26 4.61 -5.29 0.86
C ALA A 26 5.14 -4.10 1.65
N ARG A 27 5.01 -2.91 1.07
CA ARG A 27 5.53 -1.69 1.66
C ARG A 27 4.68 -1.43 2.90
N ASN A 28 5.31 -1.54 4.07
CA ASN A 28 4.62 -1.27 5.33
C ASN A 28 4.04 0.14 5.27
N THR A 29 2.76 0.26 5.60
CA THR A 29 2.07 1.54 5.60
C THR A 29 1.83 1.93 7.04
N CYS A 30 2.32 3.10 7.42
CA CYS A 30 2.12 3.68 8.73
C CYS A 30 0.85 4.56 8.70
N GLN A 31 0.15 4.67 9.82
CA GLN A 31 -1.07 5.47 9.96
C GLN A 31 -0.97 6.48 11.10
N TRP A 32 -1.59 7.65 10.91
CA TRP A 32 -1.67 8.73 11.88
C TRP A 32 -3.08 9.30 11.86
N PHE A 33 -3.60 9.76 12.99
CA PHE A 33 -4.82 10.54 13.00
C PHE A 33 -4.64 11.81 12.16
N SER A 34 -5.61 12.13 11.32
CA SER A 34 -5.68 13.46 10.71
C SER A 34 -5.78 14.51 11.82
N LYS A 35 -4.99 15.58 11.70
CA LYS A 35 -4.96 16.65 12.70
C LYS A 35 -6.15 17.59 12.58
N THR A 36 -6.72 17.71 11.38
CA THR A 36 -7.67 18.78 11.05
C THR A 36 -8.99 18.28 10.46
N TYR A 37 -9.12 16.98 10.15
CA TYR A 37 -10.39 16.38 9.74
C TYR A 37 -11.23 16.03 10.97
N THR A 38 -12.10 16.94 11.39
CA THR A 38 -12.94 16.81 12.61
C THR A 38 -14.40 16.48 12.31
N THR A 39 -14.72 16.08 11.08
CA THR A 39 -16.10 15.76 10.69
C THR A 39 -16.57 14.48 11.36
N PHE A 40 -17.78 14.50 11.93
CA PHE A 40 -18.38 13.36 12.62
C PHE A 40 -18.69 12.17 11.69
N ARG A 41 -18.99 12.46 10.41
CA ARG A 41 -19.13 11.46 9.35
C ARG A 41 -17.86 11.40 8.53
N CYS A 42 -16.98 10.47 8.87
CA CYS A 42 -15.81 10.22 8.06
C CYS A 42 -16.20 9.53 6.75
N GLU A 43 -15.76 10.09 5.62
CA GLU A 43 -15.86 9.48 4.29
C GLU A 43 -14.48 9.36 3.65
N ASP A 44 -14.18 8.22 3.02
CA ASP A 44 -12.82 7.90 2.54
C ASP A 44 -12.27 8.91 1.54
N LYS A 45 -13.08 9.32 0.56
CA LYS A 45 -12.64 10.29 -0.47
C LYS A 45 -12.30 11.66 0.13
N PRO A 46 -13.19 12.31 0.90
CA PRO A 46 -12.86 13.52 1.63
C PRO A 46 -11.67 13.36 2.57
N CYS A 47 -11.56 12.24 3.29
CA CYS A 47 -10.43 11.96 4.18
C CYS A 47 -9.11 11.91 3.40
N ALA A 48 -9.05 11.19 2.28
CA ALA A 48 -7.86 11.10 1.43
C ALA A 48 -7.44 12.46 0.88
N GLU A 49 -8.39 13.25 0.36
CA GLU A 49 -8.12 14.61 -0.13
C GLU A 49 -7.58 15.52 0.97
N HIS A 50 -8.11 15.40 2.18
CA HIS A 50 -7.70 16.18 3.34
C HIS A 50 -6.31 15.78 3.82
N CYS A 51 -6.03 14.48 3.94
CA CYS A 51 -4.70 13.97 4.27
C CYS A 51 -3.64 14.41 3.26
N ARG A 52 -4.02 14.57 1.99
CA ARG A 52 -3.13 15.15 0.97
C ARG A 52 -2.75 16.61 1.25
N LYS A 53 -3.66 17.39 1.82
CA LYS A 53 -3.37 18.75 2.29
C LYS A 53 -2.50 18.75 3.55
N GLU A 54 -2.59 17.71 4.39
CA GLU A 54 -1.72 17.51 5.55
C GLU A 54 -0.32 16.94 5.20
N GLY A 55 -0.05 16.68 3.91
CA GLY A 55 1.26 16.19 3.44
C GLY A 55 1.39 14.67 3.37
N PHE A 56 0.29 13.93 3.49
CA PHE A 56 0.26 12.48 3.32
C PHE A 56 -0.19 12.10 1.89
N PRO A 57 0.27 10.97 1.33
CA PRO A 57 -0.16 10.54 0.01
C PRO A 57 -1.62 10.09 -0.05
N THR A 58 -2.18 9.60 1.06
CA THR A 58 -3.58 9.12 1.14
C THR A 58 -4.10 9.10 2.59
N GLY A 59 -5.37 8.75 2.76
CA GLY A 59 -6.01 8.46 4.04
C GLY A 59 -7.35 7.75 3.86
N TRP A 60 -7.85 7.11 4.91
CA TRP A 60 -9.13 6.38 4.92
C TRP A 60 -9.76 6.45 6.31
N CYS A 61 -11.06 6.14 6.36
CA CYS A 61 -11.82 6.11 7.59
C CYS A 61 -11.71 4.73 8.24
N ASP A 62 -11.06 4.66 9.40
CA ASP A 62 -11.01 3.43 10.19
C ASP A 62 -11.83 3.58 11.47
N PRO A 63 -12.44 2.50 11.97
CA PRO A 63 -13.14 2.51 13.25
C PRO A 63 -12.14 2.67 14.39
N VAL A 64 -12.46 3.56 15.34
CA VAL A 64 -11.80 3.60 16.64
C VAL A 64 -12.65 2.89 17.69
N ALA A 65 -11.98 2.23 18.64
CA ALA A 65 -12.60 1.51 19.75
C ALA A 65 -13.18 2.49 20.80
N LEU A 66 -14.20 3.24 20.40
CA LEU A 66 -15.08 4.06 21.24
C LEU A 66 -16.45 3.41 21.33
N GLU A 67 -17.24 3.76 22.34
CA GLU A 67 -18.65 3.35 22.45
C GLU A 67 -19.56 4.58 22.29
N PRO A 68 -20.33 4.68 21.19
CA PRO A 68 -20.37 3.79 20.02
C PRO A 68 -19.13 3.91 19.11
N PRO A 69 -18.80 2.87 18.31
CA PRO A 69 -17.65 2.90 17.42
C PRO A 69 -17.81 4.03 16.42
N THR A 70 -16.80 4.90 16.37
CA THR A 70 -16.79 6.09 15.53
C THR A 70 -15.75 5.89 14.43
N LEU A 71 -16.06 6.33 13.21
CA LEU A 71 -15.10 6.35 12.12
C LEU A 71 -14.24 7.61 12.22
N MET A 72 -12.93 7.46 12.26
CA MET A 72 -11.98 8.58 12.24
C MET A 72 -11.10 8.52 11.01
N CYS A 73 -10.70 9.69 10.52
CA CYS A 73 -9.81 9.79 9.36
C CYS A 73 -8.36 9.52 9.77
N PHE A 74 -7.75 8.51 9.16
CA PHE A 74 -6.35 8.18 9.31
C PHE A 74 -5.57 8.51 8.05
N CYS A 75 -4.60 9.42 8.19
CA CYS A 75 -3.65 9.71 7.14
C CYS A 75 -2.57 8.64 7.10
N ARG A 76 -2.23 8.18 5.89
CA ARG A 76 -1.31 7.06 5.70
C ARG A 76 -0.19 7.44 4.77
N LYS A 77 1.03 7.04 5.12
CA LYS A 77 2.20 7.08 4.24
C LYS A 77 2.99 5.79 4.45
N PRO A 78 3.81 5.42 3.47
CA PRO A 78 4.79 4.38 3.68
C PRO A 78 5.65 4.65 4.91
N CYS A 79 5.83 3.61 5.71
CA CYS A 79 7.05 3.47 6.48
C CYS A 79 8.20 3.19 5.48
#